data_AF-G2GMK9-F1
#
_entry.id   AF-G2GMK9-F1
#
_cell.length_a   1.000
_cell.length_b   1.000
_cell.length_c   1.000
_cell.angle_alpha   90.00
_cell.angle_beta   90.00
_cell.angle_gamma   90.00
#
_symmetry.space_group_name_H-M   'P 1'
#
loop_
_entity.id
_entity.type
_entity.pdbx_description
1 polymer ?
#
loop_
_entity_poly.entity_id
_entity_poly.type
_entity_poly.pdbx_seq_one_letter_code
_entity_poly.pdbx_strand_id
1 'polypeptide(L)'
;MPKFGAVVAAIPGGVLGGITVILYGMIGLLGAQIWLNGRVDLRNPLNLVPAAAGIIIGVGGVSLKITDNFELGGIALGTIVVITGYHALRVMAPAHMKDERPVPTTAGDTEGDRGVPGGA
;
A
#
# COMPACT_ATOMS: atom_id res chain seq x y z
N MET A 1 23.07 36.01 8.69
CA MET A 1 22.36 34.72 8.53
C MET A 1 22.37 33.99 9.87
N PRO A 2 21.28 33.33 10.29
CA PRO A 2 21.26 32.52 11.52
C PRO A 2 22.27 31.38 11.44
N LYS A 3 23.03 31.13 12.51
CA LYS A 3 24.12 30.13 12.55
C LYS A 3 23.65 28.71 12.20
N PHE A 4 22.41 28.36 12.57
CA PHE A 4 21.76 27.10 12.20
C PHE A 4 21.47 26.98 10.70
N GLY A 5 21.06 28.06 10.05
CA GLY A 5 20.79 28.06 8.61
C GLY A 5 22.07 27.85 7.78
N ALA A 6 23.21 28.35 8.27
CA ALA A 6 24.50 28.16 7.62
C ALA A 6 25.00 26.70 7.70
N VAL A 7 24.74 25.99 8.81
CA VAL A 7 25.10 24.57 8.97
C VAL A 7 24.21 23.67 8.12
N VAL A 8 22.92 23.96 8.03
CA VAL A 8 21.99 23.21 7.15
C VAL A 8 22.31 23.47 5.67
N ALA A 9 22.64 24.71 5.30
CA ALA A 9 23.08 25.05 3.95
C ALA A 9 24.44 24.43 3.57
N ALA A 10 25.25 24.03 4.56
CA ALA A 10 26.49 23.31 4.34
C ALA A 10 26.29 21.82 4.01
N ILE A 11 25.08 21.27 4.18
CA ILE A 11 24.77 19.89 3.76
C ILE A 11 24.72 19.87 2.22
N PRO A 12 25.58 19.07 1.56
CA PRO A 12 25.57 18.95 0.10
C PRO A 12 24.20 18.49 -0.39
N GLY A 13 23.68 19.10 -1.45
CA GLY A 13 22.37 18.76 -2.04
C GLY A 13 22.21 17.28 -2.38
N GLY A 14 23.33 16.57 -2.67
CA GLY A 14 23.33 15.13 -2.91
C GLY A 14 22.85 14.29 -1.71
N VAL A 15 23.15 14.71 -0.47
CA VAL A 15 22.72 13.98 0.75
C VAL A 15 21.25 14.26 1.06
N LEU A 16 20.80 15.50 0.86
CA LEU A 16 19.39 15.89 0.99
C LEU A 16 18.52 15.10 0.01
N GLY A 17 18.96 14.95 -1.24
CA GLY A 17 18.30 14.09 -2.22
C GLY A 17 18.19 12.64 -1.73
N GLY A 18 19.28 12.05 -1.26
CA GLY A 18 19.30 10.67 -0.75
C GLY A 18 18.32 10.44 0.42
N ILE A 19 18.34 11.33 1.43
CA ILE A 19 17.43 11.21 2.58
C ILE A 19 15.97 11.36 2.14
N THR A 20 15.64 12.31 1.26
CA THR A 20 14.25 12.48 0.80
C THR A 20 13.72 11.26 0.04
N VAL A 21 14.56 10.60 -0.78
CA VAL A 21 14.18 9.37 -1.48
C VAL A 21 13.90 8.24 -0.49
N ILE A 22 14.76 8.07 0.53
CA ILE A 22 14.56 7.04 1.57
C ILE A 22 13.27 7.34 2.35
N LEU A 23 13.06 8.59 2.77
CA LEU A 23 11.86 9.00 3.50
C LEU A 23 10.58 8.72 2.71
N TYR A 24 10.51 9.16 1.44
CA TYR A 24 9.36 8.88 0.58
C TYR A 24 9.17 7.38 0.34
N GLY A 25 10.25 6.62 0.14
CA GLY A 25 10.21 5.17 -0.03
C GLY A 25 9.65 4.46 1.20
N MET A 26 10.10 4.83 2.40
CA MET A 26 9.61 4.27 3.66
C MET A 26 8.13 4.57 3.89
N ILE A 27 7.68 5.79 3.57
CA ILE A 27 6.25 6.14 3.65
C ILE A 27 5.42 5.25 2.71
N GLY A 28 5.91 4.98 1.50
CA GLY A 28 5.27 4.04 0.58
C GLY A 28 5.18 2.61 1.13
N LEU A 29 6.28 2.09 1.70
CA LEU A 29 6.30 0.76 2.31
C LEU A 29 5.38 0.65 3.54
N LEU A 30 5.30 1.70 4.36
CA LEU A 30 4.38 1.76 5.49
C LEU A 30 2.92 1.63 5.03
N GLY A 31 2.56 2.26 3.91
CA GLY A 31 1.25 2.08 3.28
C GLY A 31 0.96 0.62 2.93
N ALA A 32 1.92 -0.07 2.29
CA ALA A 32 1.79 -1.49 1.97
C ALA A 32 1.70 -2.37 3.23
N GLN A 33 2.49 -2.07 4.26
CA GLN A 33 2.45 -2.78 5.55
C GLN A 33 1.08 -2.67 6.24
N ILE A 34 0.40 -1.52 6.15
CA ILE A 34 -0.94 -1.35 6.73
C ILE A 34 -1.93 -2.36 6.12
N TRP A 35 -1.87 -2.63 4.81
CA TRP A 35 -2.75 -3.60 4.17
C TRP A 35 -2.41 -5.05 4.53
N LEU A 36 -1.11 -5.38 4.62
CA LEU A 36 -0.64 -6.70 5.07
C LEU A 36 -1.07 -6.98 6.51
N ASN A 37 -0.86 -6.02 7.40
CA ASN A 37 -1.26 -6.12 8.82
C ASN A 37 -2.79 -6.15 8.97
N GLY A 38 -3.50 -5.43 8.11
CA GLY A 38 -4.96 -5.46 8.02
C GLY A 38 -5.55 -6.73 7.42
N ARG A 39 -4.72 -7.73 7.07
CA ARG A 39 -5.15 -9.00 6.45
C ARG A 39 -5.96 -8.80 5.17
N VAL A 40 -5.66 -7.75 4.39
CA VAL A 40 -6.33 -7.49 3.12
C VAL A 40 -5.90 -8.54 2.10
N ASP A 41 -6.83 -9.41 1.68
CA ASP A 41 -6.54 -10.38 0.63
C ASP A 41 -6.49 -9.70 -0.75
N LEU A 42 -5.28 -9.42 -1.23
CA LEU A 42 -5.00 -8.85 -2.55
C LEU A 42 -5.08 -9.89 -3.68
N ARG A 43 -5.33 -11.17 -3.40
CA ARG A 43 -5.56 -12.19 -4.45
C ARG A 43 -7.00 -12.13 -4.94
N ASN A 44 -7.92 -11.60 -4.11
CA ASN A 44 -9.29 -11.36 -4.50
C ASN A 44 -9.37 -10.12 -5.41
N PRO A 45 -9.87 -10.24 -6.65
CA PRO A 45 -10.02 -9.10 -7.57
C PRO A 45 -10.89 -7.97 -6.98
N LEU A 46 -11.80 -8.29 -6.05
CA LEU A 46 -12.64 -7.30 -5.37
C LEU A 46 -11.85 -6.32 -4.49
N ASN A 47 -10.72 -6.75 -3.95
CA ASN A 47 -9.85 -5.90 -3.14
C ASN A 47 -8.68 -5.35 -3.98
N LEU A 48 -8.15 -6.16 -4.91
CA LEU A 48 -7.02 -5.78 -5.76
C LEU A 48 -7.35 -4.60 -6.67
N VAL A 49 -8.49 -4.62 -7.37
CA VAL A 49 -8.86 -3.58 -8.34
C VAL A 49 -8.96 -2.18 -7.70
N PRO A 50 -9.72 -1.96 -6.61
CA PRO A 50 -9.79 -0.65 -5.98
C PRO A 50 -8.46 -0.24 -5.32
N ALA A 51 -7.70 -1.17 -4.73
CA ALA A 51 -6.38 -0.87 -4.16
C ALA A 51 -5.38 -0.39 -5.23
N ALA A 52 -5.34 -1.08 -6.38
CA ALA A 52 -4.49 -0.72 -7.51
C ALA A 52 -4.89 0.64 -8.13
N ALA A 53 -6.20 0.86 -8.33
CA ALA A 53 -6.72 2.14 -8.83
C ALA A 53 -6.35 3.31 -7.90
N GLY A 54 -6.46 3.12 -6.58
CA GLY A 54 -6.06 4.11 -5.58
C GLY A 54 -4.59 4.50 -5.65
N ILE A 55 -3.71 3.51 -5.75
CA ILE A 55 -2.26 3.75 -5.86
C ILE A 55 -1.94 4.55 -7.12
N ILE A 56 -2.48 4.15 -8.28
CA ILE A 56 -2.17 4.83 -9.54
C ILE A 56 -2.69 6.26 -9.56
N ILE A 57 -3.88 6.52 -9.03
CA ILE A 57 -4.46 7.86 -8.97
C ILE A 57 -3.70 8.75 -7.97
N GLY A 58 -3.33 8.20 -6.81
CA GLY A 58 -2.57 8.91 -5.78
C GLY A 58 -1.14 9.23 -6.21
N VAL A 59 -0.39 8.25 -6.71
CA VAL A 59 1.00 8.42 -7.17
C VAL A 59 1.04 9.19 -8.50
N GLY A 60 0.07 8.99 -9.38
CA GLY A 60 -0.04 9.70 -10.65
C GLY A 60 -0.42 11.17 -10.53
N GLY A 61 -0.73 11.65 -9.31
CA GLY A 61 -1.05 13.05 -9.07
C GLY A 61 -2.28 13.53 -9.85
N VAL A 62 -3.24 12.64 -10.09
CA VAL A 62 -4.41 12.92 -10.93
C VAL A 62 -5.29 13.95 -10.23
N SER A 63 -5.18 15.19 -10.67
CA SER A 63 -5.93 16.31 -10.11
C SER A 63 -7.13 16.62 -11.00
N LEU A 64 -8.30 16.80 -10.39
CA LEU A 64 -9.53 17.10 -11.12
C LEU A 64 -10.02 18.48 -10.68
N LYS A 65 -10.00 19.41 -11.63
CA LYS A 65 -10.49 20.77 -11.45
C LYS A 65 -12.00 20.76 -11.67
N ILE A 66 -12.75 20.94 -10.59
CA ILE A 66 -14.23 20.94 -10.61
C ILE A 66 -14.75 22.37 -10.85
N THR A 67 -13.98 23.39 -10.49
CA THR A 67 -14.28 24.81 -10.71
C THR A 67 -12.96 25.60 -10.83
N ASP A 68 -12.96 26.81 -11.40
CA ASP A 68 -11.77 27.66 -11.54
C ASP A 68 -11.01 27.91 -10.21
N ASN A 69 -11.70 27.80 -9.07
CA ASN A 69 -11.12 27.97 -7.72
C ASN A 69 -11.06 26.68 -6.89
N PHE A 70 -11.50 25.53 -7.43
CA PHE A 70 -11.58 24.29 -6.65
C PHE A 70 -10.96 23.11 -7.40
N GLU A 71 -9.81 22.68 -6.89
CA GLU A 71 -9.00 21.59 -7.42
C GLU A 71 -8.90 20.48 -6.38
N LEU A 72 -9.36 19.27 -6.74
CA LEU A 72 -9.14 18.08 -5.93
C LEU A 72 -7.82 17.43 -6.33
N GLY A 73 -6.83 17.53 -5.45
CA GLY A 73 -5.55 16.88 -5.63
C GLY A 73 -5.63 15.35 -5.59
N GLY A 74 -4.62 14.70 -6.18
CA GLY A 74 -4.60 13.26 -6.45
C GLY A 74 -4.89 12.34 -5.27
N ILE A 75 -4.48 12.69 -4.04
CA ILE A 75 -4.76 11.85 -2.85
C ILE A 75 -6.23 11.92 -2.43
N ALA A 76 -6.83 13.11 -2.49
CA ALA A 76 -8.25 13.30 -2.16
C ALA A 76 -9.13 12.59 -3.18
N LEU A 77 -8.84 12.79 -4.48
CA LEU A 77 -9.54 12.11 -5.55
C LEU A 77 -9.31 10.60 -5.55
N GLY A 78 -8.08 10.16 -5.30
CA GLY A 78 -7.72 8.75 -5.16
C GLY A 78 -8.53 8.05 -4.07
N THR A 79 -8.69 8.68 -2.92
CA THR A 79 -9.48 8.12 -1.81
C THR A 79 -10.96 7.95 -2.20
N ILE A 80 -11.55 8.95 -2.86
CA ILE A 80 -12.94 8.88 -3.35
C ILE A 80 -13.10 7.73 -4.35
N VAL A 81 -12.17 7.58 -5.29
CA VAL A 81 -12.22 6.52 -6.29
C VAL A 81 -12.04 5.13 -5.66
N VAL A 82 -11.14 4.98 -4.68
CA VAL A 82 -10.96 3.71 -3.95
C VAL A 82 -12.25 3.31 -3.24
N ILE A 83 -12.85 4.22 -2.48
CA ILE A 83 -14.07 3.95 -1.72
C ILE A 83 -15.23 3.65 -2.67
N THR A 84 -15.40 4.46 -3.71
CA THR A 84 -16.49 4.30 -4.68
C THR A 84 -16.32 3.01 -5.48
N GLY A 85 -15.10 2.71 -5.92
CA GLY A 85 -14.77 1.47 -6.65
C GLY A 85 -14.98 0.24 -5.79
N TYR A 86 -14.50 0.25 -4.54
CA TYR A 86 -14.75 -0.84 -3.59
C TYR A 86 -16.24 -1.03 -3.31
N HIS A 87 -16.98 0.06 -3.07
CA HIS A 87 -18.41 -0.01 -2.78
C HIS A 87 -19.21 -0.48 -4.01
N ALA A 88 -18.93 0.04 -5.21
CA ALA A 88 -19.58 -0.36 -6.44
C ALA A 88 -19.32 -1.82 -6.79
N LEU A 89 -18.07 -2.27 -6.68
CA LEU A 89 -17.70 -3.67 -6.87
C LEU A 89 -18.36 -4.56 -5.81
N ARG A 90 -18.41 -4.15 -4.55
CA ARG A 90 -19.06 -4.92 -3.48
C ARG A 90 -20.58 -5.01 -3.67
N VAL A 91 -21.22 -3.98 -4.22
CA VAL A 91 -22.66 -3.95 -4.51
C VAL A 91 -23.00 -4.76 -5.77
N MET A 92 -22.15 -4.75 -6.81
CA MET A 92 -22.33 -5.53 -8.03
C MET A 92 -21.73 -6.96 -7.97
N ALA A 93 -20.92 -7.30 -6.98
CA ALA A 93 -20.25 -8.60 -6.88
C ALA A 93 -21.25 -9.76 -6.70
N PRO A 94 -21.32 -10.72 -7.65
CA PRO A 94 -22.09 -11.93 -7.50
C PRO A 94 -21.48 -12.84 -6.41
N ALA A 95 -22.31 -13.61 -5.72
CA ALA A 95 -21.99 -14.32 -4.47
C ALA A 95 -20.88 -15.40 -4.55
N HIS A 96 -20.34 -15.73 -5.73
CA HIS A 96 -19.35 -16.80 -5.90
C HIS A 96 -17.88 -16.39 -5.67
N MET A 97 -17.60 -15.10 -5.46
CA MET A 97 -16.27 -14.60 -5.03
C MET A 97 -16.21 -14.21 -3.54
N LYS A 98 -17.29 -14.48 -2.80
CA LYS A 98 -17.39 -14.25 -1.34
C LYS A 98 -16.85 -15.42 -0.52
N ASP A 99 -16.55 -16.55 -1.17
CA ASP A 99 -15.96 -17.73 -0.53
C ASP A 99 -14.47 -17.51 -0.29
N GLU A 100 -14.21 -16.79 0.79
CA GLU A 100 -12.91 -16.70 1.43
C GLU A 100 -12.56 -18.07 2.03
N ARG A 101 -12.13 -19.02 1.20
CA ARG A 101 -11.56 -20.27 1.73
C ARG A 101 -10.18 -19.97 2.29
N PRO A 102 -9.94 -20.23 3.60
CA PRO A 102 -8.60 -20.12 4.17
C PRO A 102 -7.63 -20.96 3.35
N VAL A 103 -6.58 -20.32 2.85
CA VAL A 103 -5.53 -20.98 2.06
C VAL A 103 -4.80 -21.97 2.97
N PRO A 104 -4.72 -23.27 2.61
CA PRO A 104 -3.81 -24.19 3.29
C PRO A 104 -2.38 -23.67 3.12
N THR A 105 -1.72 -23.33 4.22
CA THR A 105 -0.29 -23.06 4.23
C THR A 105 0.44 -24.36 3.87
N THR A 106 0.74 -24.60 2.60
CA THR A 106 1.66 -25.68 2.15
C THR A 106 3.13 -25.25 2.35
N ALA A 107 3.42 -24.63 3.48
CA ALA A 107 4.77 -24.18 3.83
C ALA A 107 4.96 -24.36 5.35
N GLY A 108 5.01 -25.61 5.80
CA GLY A 108 5.31 -25.90 7.21
C GLY A 108 5.11 -27.33 7.72
N ASP A 109 4.77 -28.32 6.88
CA ASP A 109 4.48 -29.70 7.32
C ASP A 109 5.57 -30.73 6.93
N THR A 110 6.76 -30.32 6.47
CA THR A 110 7.86 -31.24 6.12
C THR A 110 9.12 -31.11 6.99
N GLU A 111 9.12 -30.29 8.05
CA GLU A 111 10.31 -30.07 8.91
C GLU A 111 10.19 -30.70 10.32
N GLY A 112 9.11 -31.44 10.62
CA GLY A 112 8.86 -32.03 11.95
C GLY A 112 9.19 -33.51 12.11
N ASP A 113 9.56 -34.22 11.04
CA ASP A 113 9.82 -35.68 11.05
C ASP A 113 11.24 -36.03 10.59
N ARG A 114 12.22 -35.25 11.05
CA ARG A 114 13.65 -35.59 10.90
C ARG A 114 14.32 -35.62 12.27
N GLY A 115 14.17 -36.77 12.93
CA GLY A 115 15.21 -37.33 13.79
C GLY A 115 14.88 -37.52 15.27
N VAL A 116 14.31 -38.68 15.63
CA VAL A 116 14.65 -39.42 16.88
C VAL A 116 14.45 -40.94 16.67
N PRO A 117 15.51 -41.73 16.38
CA PRO A 117 15.54 -43.13 16.80
C PRO A 117 16.21 -43.22 18.17
N GLY A 118 15.39 -43.39 19.21
CA GLY A 118 15.85 -43.72 20.56
C GLY A 118 14.91 -44.78 21.15
N GLY A 119 15.43 -46.00 21.32
CA GLY A 119 14.78 -47.02 22.15
C GLY A 119 14.76 -48.44 21.57
N ALA A 120 15.91 -49.12 21.62
CA ALA A 120 16.04 -50.56 21.93
C ALA A 120 17.53 -50.88 22.14
#